data_AF-A0A3S4F3H1-F1
#
_entry.id   AF-A0A3S4F3H1-F1
#
_cell.length_a   1.000
_cell.length_b   1.000
_cell.length_c   1.000
_cell.angle_alpha   90.00
_cell.angle_beta   90.00
_cell.angle_gamma   90.00
#
_symmetry.space_group_name_H-M   'P 1'
#
loop_
_entity.id
_entity.type
_entity.pdbx_description
1 polymer ?
#
loop_
_entity_poly.entity_id
_entity_poly.type
_entity_poly.pdbx_seq_one_letter_code
_entity_poly.pdbx_strand_id
1 'polypeptide(L)'
;MKPAFVYSAGRADEEWEDRNIILVNYEQLLQQLPSPEDRSIIDELRSQNNPDWKVRMRESAGRLFQEDWYRLVLDEAHRINNRFSQTSIACRYLVKTHSWVLTGTLMTNDTDEFFPYLDFLRTVYNEFGSYRNDMGNTEDVR
;
A
#
# COMPACT_ATOMS: atom_id res chain seq x y z
N MET A 1 -2.04 -16.82 23.16
CA MET A 1 -2.17 -15.96 21.97
C MET A 1 -1.54 -14.63 22.31
N LYS A 2 -0.55 -14.11 21.55
CA LYS A 2 0.04 -12.80 21.86
C LYS A 2 -1.01 -11.70 21.61
N PRO A 3 -1.07 -10.66 22.44
CA PRO A 3 -2.09 -9.62 22.33
C PRO A 3 -1.91 -8.79 21.04
N ALA A 4 -3.02 -8.21 20.58
CA ALA A 4 -3.01 -7.20 19.52
C ALA A 4 -2.46 -5.88 20.06
N PHE A 5 -1.77 -5.12 19.20
CA PHE A 5 -1.21 -3.83 19.53
C PHE A 5 -1.80 -2.75 18.64
N VAL A 6 -2.29 -1.68 19.26
CA VAL A 6 -2.72 -0.47 18.54
C VAL A 6 -1.52 0.44 18.45
N TYR A 7 -1.09 0.71 17.22
CA TYR A 7 0.03 1.59 16.96
C TYR A 7 -0.32 3.03 17.33
N SER A 8 0.64 3.68 17.99
CA SER A 8 0.61 5.11 18.24
C SER A 8 2.03 5.64 18.07
N ALA A 9 2.20 6.66 17.22
CA ALA A 9 3.50 7.27 16.91
C ALA A 9 4.27 7.83 18.12
N GLY A 10 3.65 7.90 19.31
CA GLY A 10 4.29 8.32 20.56
C GLY A 10 4.66 7.19 21.55
N ARG A 11 4.47 5.92 21.20
CA ARG A 11 4.94 4.78 22.01
C ARG A 11 6.23 4.23 21.42
N ALA A 12 7.15 3.80 22.30
CA ALA A 12 8.43 3.26 21.89
C ALA A 12 8.25 2.10 20.90
N ASP A 13 9.01 2.14 19.81
CA ASP A 13 8.97 1.13 18.76
C ASP A 13 9.23 -0.28 19.34
N GLU A 14 10.01 -0.41 20.42
CA GLU A 14 10.35 -1.67 21.11
C GLU A 14 9.14 -2.55 21.50
N GLU A 15 7.93 -2.00 21.62
CA GLU A 15 6.75 -2.77 22.06
C GLU A 15 6.17 -3.73 21.00
N TRP A 16 6.60 -3.67 19.73
CA TRP A 16 5.93 -4.38 18.64
C TRP A 16 6.53 -5.76 18.35
N GLU A 17 7.77 -6.02 18.77
CA GLU A 17 8.48 -7.28 18.50
C GLU A 17 7.78 -8.51 19.12
N ASP A 18 7.04 -8.29 20.21
CA ASP A 18 6.28 -9.33 20.90
C ASP A 18 4.78 -9.32 20.53
N ARG A 19 4.41 -8.84 19.35
CA ARG A 19 3.01 -8.71 18.91
C ARG A 19 2.77 -9.43 17.60
N ASN A 20 1.62 -10.09 17.50
CA ASN A 20 1.23 -10.81 16.28
C ASN A 20 0.38 -9.93 15.34
N ILE A 21 -0.29 -8.91 15.89
CA ILE A 21 -1.22 -8.05 15.16
C ILE A 21 -0.90 -6.61 15.54
N ILE A 22 -0.64 -5.78 14.53
CA ILE A 22 -0.46 -4.35 14.65
C ILE A 22 -1.63 -3.66 13.94
N LEU A 23 -2.34 -2.80 14.65
CA LEU A 23 -3.43 -1.99 14.11
C LEU A 23 -2.93 -0.57 13.91
N VAL A 24 -3.10 -0.05 12.69
CA VAL A 24 -2.58 1.26 12.27
C VAL A 24 -3.68 1.98 11.51
N ASN A 25 -3.78 3.29 11.67
CA ASN A 25 -4.65 4.10 10.81
C ASN A 25 -3.88 4.65 9.59
N TYR A 26 -4.61 5.05 8.55
CA TYR A 26 -3.97 5.53 7.30
C TYR A 26 -3.08 6.77 7.51
N GLU A 27 -3.42 7.66 8.44
CA GLU A 27 -2.63 8.87 8.72
C GLU A 27 -1.26 8.53 9.34
N GLN A 28 -1.23 7.57 10.26
CA GLN A 28 -0.01 7.04 10.86
C GLN A 28 0.89 6.36 9.82
N LEU A 29 0.29 5.65 8.86
CA LEU A 29 1.05 5.08 7.74
C LEU A 29 1.69 6.19 6.88
N LEU A 30 0.93 7.24 6.58
CA LEU A 30 1.42 8.38 5.78
C LEU A 30 2.56 9.14 6.48
N GLN A 31 2.50 9.29 7.80
CA GLN A 31 3.55 9.93 8.59
C GLN A 31 4.89 9.20 8.51
N GLN A 32 4.88 7.92 8.15
CA GLN A 32 6.07 7.10 8.01
C GLN A 32 6.61 7.04 6.58
N LEU A 33 5.99 7.75 5.64
CA LEU A 33 6.53 7.83 4.28
C LEU A 33 7.89 8.54 4.28
N PRO A 34 8.77 8.16 3.35
CA PRO A 34 10.05 8.83 3.20
C PRO A 34 9.89 10.24 2.59
N SER A 35 10.98 10.99 2.56
CA SER A 35 11.00 12.35 1.98
C SER A 35 10.50 12.36 0.53
N PRO A 36 10.01 13.50 -0.01
CA PRO A 36 9.62 13.60 -1.42
C PRO A 36 10.75 13.23 -2.40
N GLU A 37 12.00 13.58 -2.07
CA GLU A 37 13.19 13.24 -2.87
C GLU A 37 13.39 11.73 -2.93
N ASP A 38 13.34 11.08 -1.78
CA ASP A 38 13.48 9.63 -1.65
C ASP A 38 12.37 8.87 -2.35
N ARG A 39 11.13 9.38 -2.27
CA ARG A 39 9.98 8.81 -2.99
C ARG A 39 10.17 8.84 -4.50
N SER A 40 10.71 9.93 -5.03
CA SER A 40 10.98 10.06 -6.46
C SER A 40 11.99 9.01 -6.93
N ILE A 41 13.06 8.78 -6.15
CA ILE A 41 14.07 7.74 -6.42
C ILE A 41 13.44 6.34 -6.33
N ILE A 42 12.63 6.08 -5.30
CA ILE A 42 11.94 4.79 -5.12
C ILE A 42 11.02 4.50 -6.31
N ASP A 43 10.24 5.48 -6.76
CA ASP A 43 9.32 5.33 -7.89
C ASP A 43 10.06 5.05 -9.20
N GLU A 44 11.18 5.73 -9.43
CA GLU A 44 12.05 5.45 -10.57
C GLU A 44 12.56 4.00 -10.53
N LEU A 45 13.11 3.55 -9.40
CA LEU A 45 13.59 2.17 -9.24
C LEU A 45 12.47 1.14 -9.43
N ARG A 46 11.26 1.42 -8.92
CA ARG A 46 10.08 0.56 -9.12
C ARG A 46 9.70 0.48 -10.61
N SER A 47 9.72 1.59 -11.33
CA SER A 47 9.40 1.62 -12.75
C SER A 47 10.36 0.80 -13.61
N GLN A 48 11.62 0.70 -13.17
CA GLN A 48 12.66 -0.11 -13.81
C GLN A 48 12.66 -1.57 -13.32
N ASN A 49 11.71 -1.96 -12.47
CA ASN A 49 11.64 -3.26 -11.81
C ASN A 49 12.94 -3.61 -11.03
N ASN A 50 13.66 -2.58 -10.55
CA ASN A 50 14.90 -2.76 -9.78
C ASN A 50 14.57 -3.06 -8.31
N PRO A 51 14.94 -4.22 -7.74
CA PRO A 51 14.63 -4.57 -6.35
C PRO A 51 15.19 -3.61 -5.29
N ASP A 52 16.18 -2.79 -5.63
CA ASP A 52 16.80 -1.80 -4.74
C ASP A 52 15.80 -0.78 -4.19
N TRP A 53 14.65 -0.59 -4.85
CA TRP A 53 13.57 0.26 -4.32
C TRP A 53 13.16 -0.16 -2.90
N LYS A 54 13.21 -1.46 -2.60
CA LYS A 54 12.89 -1.99 -1.27
C LYS A 54 13.95 -1.59 -0.25
N VAL A 55 15.22 -1.72 -0.62
CA VAL A 55 16.35 -1.34 0.24
C VAL A 55 16.23 0.14 0.59
N ARG A 56 16.04 0.98 -0.43
CA ARG A 56 15.90 2.42 -0.25
C ARG A 56 14.69 2.79 0.61
N MET A 57 13.56 2.12 0.40
CA MET A 57 12.36 2.29 1.22
C MET A 57 12.61 1.95 2.69
N ARG A 58 13.29 0.84 2.99
CA ARG A 58 13.61 0.46 4.37
C ARG A 58 14.54 1.46 5.05
N GLU A 59 15.47 2.04 4.31
CA GLU A 59 16.45 2.99 4.87
C GLU A 59 15.88 4.38 5.18
N SER A 60 14.86 4.82 4.43
CA SER A 60 14.33 6.20 4.58
C SER A 60 12.92 6.33 5.12
N ALA A 61 12.15 5.24 5.16
CA ALA A 61 10.80 5.25 5.69
C ALA A 61 10.77 4.80 7.16
N GLY A 62 9.65 5.09 7.82
CA GLY A 62 9.40 4.62 9.18
C GLY A 62 9.22 3.10 9.25
N ARG A 63 9.19 2.58 10.49
CA ARG A 63 9.24 1.15 10.79
C ARG A 63 8.23 0.29 10.02
N LEU A 64 7.02 0.77 9.76
CA LEU A 64 6.00 0.00 9.01
C LEU A 64 6.47 -0.45 7.63
N PHE A 65 7.38 0.31 7.00
CA PHE A 65 7.96 0.00 5.70
C PHE A 65 9.25 -0.82 5.78
N GLN A 66 9.79 -1.00 6.99
CA GLN A 66 10.99 -1.80 7.25
C GLN A 66 10.68 -3.29 7.41
N GLU A 67 9.48 -3.59 7.89
CA GLU A 67 9.02 -4.95 8.19
C GLU A 67 8.46 -5.69 6.96
N ASP A 68 8.66 -7.02 6.94
CA ASP A 68 8.05 -7.92 5.95
C ASP A 68 6.77 -8.54 6.51
N TRP A 69 5.63 -7.96 6.16
CA TRP A 69 4.33 -8.35 6.72
C TRP A 69 3.86 -9.71 6.22
N TYR A 70 3.46 -10.61 7.12
CA TYR A 70 2.83 -11.85 6.72
C TYR A 70 1.47 -11.61 6.04
N ARG A 71 0.67 -10.69 6.59
CA ARG A 71 -0.62 -10.30 6.06
C ARG A 71 -0.90 -8.82 6.31
N LEU A 72 -1.37 -8.12 5.28
CA LEU A 72 -2.02 -6.82 5.44
C LEU A 72 -3.51 -6.92 5.16
N VAL A 73 -4.30 -6.20 5.94
CA VAL A 73 -5.75 -6.09 5.75
C VAL A 73 -6.09 -4.61 5.70
N LEU A 74 -6.64 -4.16 4.57
CA LEU A 74 -7.18 -2.81 4.46
C LEU A 74 -8.66 -2.85 4.80
N ASP A 75 -9.03 -2.15 5.85
CA ASP A 75 -10.42 -1.87 6.17
C ASP A 75 -10.87 -0.56 5.53
N GLU A 76 -12.14 -0.49 5.16
CA GLU A 76 -12.74 0.59 4.37
C GLU A 76 -11.88 1.00 3.16
N ALA A 77 -11.51 0.00 2.36
CA ALA A 77 -10.52 0.18 1.31
C ALA A 77 -10.93 1.14 0.18
N HIS A 78 -12.20 1.55 0.09
CA HIS A 78 -12.62 2.68 -0.76
C HIS A 78 -11.69 3.91 -0.63
N ARG A 79 -10.99 4.08 0.50
CA ARG A 79 -9.95 5.10 0.73
C ARG A 79 -8.73 5.08 -0.20
N ILE A 80 -8.44 3.95 -0.87
CA ILE A 80 -7.29 3.84 -1.79
C ILE A 80 -7.66 3.79 -3.27
N ASN A 81 -8.94 4.01 -3.62
CA ASN A 81 -9.47 3.94 -4.98
C ASN A 81 -8.79 4.92 -5.96
N ASN A 82 -8.26 6.04 -5.47
CA ASN A 82 -7.45 6.95 -6.27
C ASN A 82 -5.99 6.49 -6.29
N ARG A 83 -5.53 5.97 -7.44
CA ARG A 83 -4.16 5.46 -7.63
C ARG A 83 -3.05 6.48 -7.33
N PHE A 84 -3.34 7.77 -7.50
CA PHE A 84 -2.38 8.86 -7.27
C PHE A 84 -2.38 9.38 -5.85
N SER A 85 -3.34 8.97 -5.02
CA SER A 85 -3.37 9.40 -3.63
C SER A 85 -2.16 8.85 -2.88
N GLN A 86 -1.60 9.67 -1.98
CA GLN A 86 -0.49 9.23 -1.15
C GLN A 86 -0.86 8.00 -0.31
N THR A 87 -2.11 7.89 0.12
CA THR A 87 -2.62 6.74 0.87
C THR A 87 -2.55 5.47 0.04
N SER A 88 -3.05 5.51 -1.20
CA SER A 88 -2.99 4.38 -2.13
C SER A 88 -1.56 3.98 -2.42
N ILE A 89 -0.69 4.95 -2.71
CA ILE A 89 0.73 4.72 -2.97
C ILE A 89 1.41 4.07 -1.75
N ALA A 90 1.19 4.61 -0.54
CA ALA A 90 1.76 4.09 0.70
C ALA A 90 1.36 2.63 0.95
N CYS A 91 0.07 2.30 0.84
CA CYS A 91 -0.39 0.92 1.01
C CYS A 91 0.23 -0.05 -0.01
N ARG A 92 0.49 0.43 -1.23
CA ARG A 92 1.10 -0.37 -2.32
C ARG A 92 2.61 -0.55 -2.17
N TYR A 93 3.31 0.34 -1.45
CA TYR A 93 4.74 0.15 -1.13
C TYR A 93 5.00 -0.93 -0.09
N LEU A 94 4.07 -1.18 0.83
CA LEU A 94 4.29 -2.13 1.93
C LEU A 94 4.63 -3.54 1.40
N VAL A 95 5.70 -4.10 1.95
CA VAL A 95 6.14 -5.46 1.62
C VAL A 95 5.28 -6.45 2.41
N LYS A 96 4.66 -7.39 1.69
CA LYS A 96 3.73 -8.35 2.28
C LYS A 96 3.71 -9.70 1.57
N THR A 97 3.30 -10.75 2.26
CA THR A 97 3.06 -12.08 1.67
C THR A 97 1.60 -12.25 1.25
N HIS A 98 0.66 -11.90 2.13
CA HIS A 98 -0.78 -11.96 1.89
C HIS A 98 -1.41 -10.57 2.05
N SER A 99 -2.50 -10.33 1.33
CA SER A 99 -3.22 -9.07 1.40
C SER A 99 -4.70 -9.26 1.20
N TRP A 100 -5.51 -8.60 2.03
CA TRP A 100 -6.96 -8.52 1.90
C TRP A 100 -7.43 -7.08 1.82
N VAL A 101 -8.48 -6.88 1.04
CA VAL A 101 -9.16 -5.60 0.85
C VAL A 101 -10.59 -5.81 1.31
N LEU A 102 -10.99 -5.10 2.36
CA LEU A 102 -12.34 -5.14 2.91
C LEU A 102 -12.99 -3.79 2.63
N THR A 103 -14.09 -3.80 1.88
CA THR A 103 -14.86 -2.59 1.63
C THR A 103 -16.31 -2.94 1.33
N GLY A 104 -17.24 -2.14 1.85
CA GLY A 104 -18.66 -2.23 1.50
C GLY A 104 -18.98 -1.62 0.12
N THR A 105 -18.06 -0.86 -0.47
CA THR A 105 -18.27 -0.10 -1.71
C THR A 105 -17.18 -0.46 -2.71
N LEU A 106 -17.47 -1.38 -3.62
CA LEU A 106 -16.48 -1.91 -4.58
C LEU A 106 -16.20 -0.96 -5.75
N MET A 107 -17.16 -0.12 -6.14
CA MET A 107 -17.01 0.86 -7.21
C MET A 107 -17.86 2.07 -6.92
N THR A 108 -17.29 3.24 -7.18
CA THR A 108 -18.03 4.50 -7.11
C THR A 108 -18.29 5.03 -8.52
N ASN A 109 -17.26 5.24 -9.35
CA ASN A 109 -17.45 6.00 -10.60
C ASN A 109 -16.68 5.52 -11.84
N ASP A 110 -15.56 4.81 -11.69
CA ASP A 110 -14.65 4.50 -12.81
C ASP A 110 -14.04 3.10 -12.66
N THR A 111 -13.87 2.40 -13.78
CA THR A 111 -13.11 1.14 -13.84
C THR A 111 -11.67 1.33 -13.36
N ASP A 112 -11.08 2.51 -13.53
CA ASP A 112 -9.74 2.81 -13.04
C ASP A 112 -9.63 2.74 -11.49
N GLU A 113 -10.74 2.85 -10.75
CA GLU A 113 -10.78 2.77 -9.28
C GLU A 113 -10.41 1.38 -8.74
N PHE A 114 -10.52 0.33 -9.57
CA PHE A 114 -10.16 -1.03 -9.16
C PHE A 114 -8.66 -1.29 -9.18
N PHE A 115 -7.92 -0.59 -10.06
CA PHE A 115 -6.50 -0.86 -10.24
C PHE A 115 -5.70 -0.81 -8.93
N PRO A 116 -5.88 0.20 -8.05
CA PRO A 116 -5.20 0.24 -6.76
C PRO A 116 -5.43 -0.99 -5.88
N TYR A 117 -6.62 -1.58 -5.91
CA TYR A 117 -6.90 -2.82 -5.17
C TYR A 117 -6.12 -3.99 -5.74
N LEU A 118 -6.12 -4.11 -7.06
CA LEU A 118 -5.46 -5.22 -7.76
C LEU A 118 -3.94 -5.16 -7.61
N ASP A 119 -3.35 -3.97 -7.67
CA ASP A 119 -1.92 -3.77 -7.41
C ASP A 119 -1.59 -3.99 -5.92
N PHE A 120 -2.44 -3.51 -5.00
CA PHE A 120 -2.27 -3.81 -3.58
C PHE A 120 -2.31 -5.32 -3.31
N LEU A 121 -3.25 -6.05 -3.94
CA LEU A 121 -3.41 -7.49 -3.82
C LEU A 121 -2.29 -8.29 -4.53
N ARG A 122 -1.40 -7.62 -5.29
CA ARG A 122 -0.34 -8.24 -6.10
C ARG A 122 -0.88 -9.28 -7.07
N THR A 123 -1.98 -8.95 -7.73
CA THR A 123 -2.50 -9.77 -8.84
C THR A 123 -1.63 -9.60 -10.09
N VAL A 124 -2.03 -10.22 -11.20
CA VAL A 124 -1.37 -10.03 -12.51
C VAL A 124 -1.43 -8.57 -13.01
N TYR A 125 -2.29 -7.74 -12.42
CA TYR A 125 -2.49 -6.33 -12.78
C TYR A 125 -1.69 -5.39 -11.88
N ASN A 126 -0.36 -5.43 -11.99
CA ASN A 126 0.56 -4.51 -11.30
C ASN A 126 0.96 -3.29 -12.16
N GLU A 127 0.69 -3.33 -13.47
CA GLU A 127 0.95 -2.25 -14.40
C GLU A 127 -0.36 -1.64 -14.90
N PHE A 128 -0.53 -0.32 -14.69
CA PHE A 128 -1.78 0.36 -15.04
C PHE A 128 -2.07 0.33 -16.55
N GLY A 129 -1.03 0.39 -17.40
CA GLY A 129 -1.20 0.30 -18.85
C GLY A 129 -1.79 -1.04 -19.30
N SER A 130 -1.24 -2.15 -18.78
CA SER A 130 -1.77 -3.50 -19.06
C SER A 130 -3.20 -3.66 -18.52
N TYR A 131 -3.45 -3.18 -17.29
CA TYR A 131 -4.78 -3.20 -16.69
C TYR A 131 -5.82 -2.51 -17.57
N ARG A 132 -5.51 -1.28 -18.02
CA ARG A 132 -6.43 -0.47 -18.83
C ARG A 132 -6.70 -1.10 -20.19
N ASN A 133 -5.70 -1.72 -20.81
CA ASN A 133 -5.87 -2.42 -22.09
C ASN A 133 -6.82 -3.62 -21.97
N ASP A 134 -6.78 -4.34 -20.85
CA ASP A 134 -7.59 -5.55 -20.65
C ASP A 134 -9.02 -5.23 -20.17
N MET A 135 -9.17 -4.24 -19.27
CA MET A 135 -10.46 -3.91 -18.68
C MET A 135 -11.26 -2.87 -19.46
N GLY A 136 -10.61 -2.14 -20.39
CA GLY A 136 -11.22 -1.02 -21.10
C GLY A 136 -11.38 0.22 -20.23
N ASN A 137 -11.85 1.30 -20.85
CA ASN A 137 -12.22 2.53 -20.16
C ASN A 137 -13.75 2.69 -20.14
N THR A 138 -14.27 3.44 -19.17
CA THR A 138 -15.69 3.85 -19.16
C THR A 138 -16.10 4.68 -20.38
N GLU A 139 -15.14 5.28 -21.09
CA GLU A 139 -15.37 5.93 -22.38
C GLU A 139 -15.66 4.94 -23.53
N ASP A 140 -15.23 3.68 -23.42
CA ASP A 140 -15.46 2.66 -24.45
C ASP A 140 -16.90 2.12 -24.45
N VAL A 141 -17.69 2.48 -23.43
CA VAL A 141 -19.07 2.03 -23.22
C VAL A 141 -20.09 3.11 -23.63
N ARG A 142 -19.64 4.23 -24.21
CA ARG A 142 -20.50 5.36 -24.64
C ARG A 142 -20.65 5.46 -26.15
#